data_AF-A0A2P8PTB1-F1
#
_entry.id   AF-A0A2P8PTB1-F1
#
_cell.length_a   1.000
_cell.length_b   1.000
_cell.length_c   1.000
_cell.angle_alpha   90.00
_cell.angle_beta   90.00
_cell.angle_gamma   90.00
#
_symmetry.space_group_name_H-M   'P 1'
#
loop_
_entity.id
_entity.type
_entity.pdbx_description
1 polymer ?
#
loop_
_entity_poly.entity_id
_entity_poly.type
_entity_poly.pdbx_seq_one_letter_code
_entity_poly.pdbx_strand_id
1 'polypeptide(L)'
;MPEFHELDTHVTLADQLDEGGGPVILVNVLSVAPEDVDQLLLAWSTDAAALKNQPGFISTQLYRGIAGSSTFLNHAVWESTAHYRTARLDGTVRAAARELYPSSLTATPHLFRAQAVPGICVA
;
A
#
# COMPACT_ATOMS: atom_id res chain seq x y z
N MET A 1 0.52 -18.32 -2.27
CA MET A 1 -0.55 -17.31 -2.12
C MET A 1 0.13 -16.07 -1.57
N PRO A 2 -0.20 -14.86 -2.03
CA PRO A 2 0.43 -13.66 -1.49
C PRO A 2 0.38 -13.64 0.03
N GLU A 3 1.50 -13.34 0.66
CA GLU A 3 1.64 -13.21 2.10
C GLU A 3 1.45 -11.77 2.55
N PHE A 4 0.87 -11.62 3.74
CA PHE A 4 0.65 -10.34 4.38
C PHE A 4 1.37 -10.35 5.73
N HIS A 5 2.28 -9.40 5.93
CA HIS A 5 3.02 -9.24 7.19
C HIS A 5 2.72 -7.86 7.77
N GLU A 6 2.61 -7.76 9.09
CA GLU A 6 2.50 -6.47 9.77
C GLU A 6 3.86 -5.75 9.77
N LEU A 7 3.87 -4.44 9.53
CA LEU A 7 5.11 -3.65 9.62
C LEU A 7 5.50 -3.36 11.07
N ASP A 8 4.51 -3.10 11.92
CA ASP A 8 4.71 -2.83 13.34
C ASP A 8 4.44 -4.10 14.16
N THR A 9 5.20 -4.28 15.25
CA THR A 9 5.12 -5.49 16.08
C THR A 9 4.01 -5.45 17.14
N HIS A 10 3.35 -4.30 17.33
CA HIS A 10 2.34 -4.06 18.36
C HIS A 10 0.98 -3.62 17.78
N VAL A 11 0.97 -2.92 16.65
CA VAL A 11 -0.23 -2.36 16.01
C VAL A 11 -0.42 -2.96 14.63
N THR A 12 -1.55 -3.61 14.42
CA THR A 12 -1.90 -4.22 13.13
C THR A 12 -2.46 -3.19 12.16
N LEU A 13 -2.40 -3.45 10.85
CA LEU A 13 -3.12 -2.62 9.87
C LEU A 13 -4.63 -2.55 10.19
N ALA A 14 -5.22 -3.64 10.72
CA ALA A 14 -6.63 -3.65 11.11
C ALA A 14 -6.93 -2.58 12.17
N ASP A 15 -6.10 -2.50 13.22
CA ASP A 15 -6.21 -1.46 14.26
C ASP A 15 -6.11 -0.05 13.65
N GLN A 16 -5.21 0.15 12.69
CA GLN A 16 -5.03 1.44 12.02
C GLN A 16 -6.23 1.85 11.17
N LEU A 17 -6.91 0.87 10.53
CA LEU A 17 -8.10 1.13 9.73
C LEU A 17 -9.32 1.50 10.59
N ASP A 18 -9.32 1.13 11.87
CA ASP A 18 -10.36 1.47 12.84
C ASP A 18 -10.09 2.79 13.58
N GLU A 19 -8.90 3.38 13.46
CA GLU A 19 -8.53 4.63 14.16
C GLU A 19 -9.47 5.80 13.84
N GLY A 20 -9.95 5.90 12.59
CA GLY A 20 -10.85 6.95 12.13
C GLY A 20 -10.25 8.36 12.21
N GLY A 21 -9.91 8.99 11.08
CA GLY A 21 -9.31 10.32 11.15
C GLY A 21 -8.93 10.96 9.83
N GLY A 22 -8.14 12.02 9.91
CA GLY A 22 -7.67 12.83 8.77
C GLY A 22 -6.65 12.13 7.86
N PRO A 23 -5.99 12.88 6.96
CA PRO A 23 -5.16 12.34 5.89
C PRO A 23 -4.13 11.32 6.38
N VAL A 24 -3.88 10.32 5.55
CA VAL A 24 -2.93 9.25 5.84
C VAL A 24 -2.06 8.93 4.63
N ILE A 25 -0.87 8.45 4.94
CA ILE A 25 0.10 7.94 3.99
C ILE A 25 0.15 6.43 4.17
N LEU A 26 -0.26 5.69 3.14
CA LEU A 26 0.05 4.28 3.04
C LEU A 26 1.49 4.12 2.59
N VAL A 27 2.26 3.40 3.38
CA VAL A 27 3.53 2.82 2.95
C VAL A 27 3.34 1.31 2.91
N ASN A 28 3.61 0.70 1.76
CA ASN A 28 3.55 -0.75 1.61
C ASN A 28 4.81 -1.25 0.94
N VAL A 29 5.61 -2.02 1.68
CA VAL A 29 6.77 -2.72 1.14
C VAL A 29 6.28 -4.01 0.48
N LEU A 30 6.61 -4.17 -0.79
CA LEU A 30 6.24 -5.34 -1.59
C LEU A 30 7.54 -6.05 -1.98
N SER A 31 7.63 -7.35 -1.76
CA SER A 31 8.75 -8.18 -2.24
C SER A 31 8.24 -9.39 -2.99
N VAL A 32 8.90 -9.76 -4.07
CA VAL A 32 8.58 -10.94 -4.89
C VAL A 32 9.84 -11.69 -5.28
N ALA A 33 9.68 -12.93 -5.76
CA ALA A 33 10.73 -13.62 -6.47
C ALA A 33 11.18 -12.79 -7.70
N PRO A 34 12.47 -12.76 -8.06
CA PRO A 34 12.96 -11.95 -9.19
C PRO A 34 12.24 -12.22 -10.51
N GLU A 35 11.86 -13.47 -10.77
CA GLU A 35 11.11 -13.91 -11.95
C GLU A 35 9.67 -13.39 -12.01
N ASP A 36 9.09 -13.00 -10.87
CA ASP A 36 7.70 -12.57 -10.75
C ASP A 36 7.54 -11.03 -10.78
N VAL A 37 8.63 -10.29 -11.01
CA VAL A 37 8.63 -8.82 -11.00
C VAL A 37 7.63 -8.24 -12.03
N ASP A 38 7.61 -8.75 -13.25
CA ASP A 38 6.72 -8.24 -14.29
C ASP A 38 5.25 -8.53 -13.95
N GLN A 39 4.98 -9.68 -13.34
CA GLN A 39 3.65 -10.03 -12.85
C GLN A 39 3.21 -9.09 -11.72
N LEU A 40 4.11 -8.77 -10.78
CA LEU A 40 3.84 -7.78 -9.75
C LEU A 40 3.48 -6.41 -10.34
N LEU A 41 4.24 -5.93 -11.33
CA LEU A 41 4.01 -4.62 -11.94
C LEU A 41 2.66 -4.57 -12.67
N LEU A 42 2.28 -5.65 -13.35
CA LEU A 42 0.97 -5.77 -13.99
C LEU A 42 -0.16 -5.76 -12.94
N ALA A 43 -0.05 -6.59 -11.90
CA ALA A 43 -1.06 -6.68 -10.84
C ALA A 43 -1.19 -5.33 -10.09
N TRP A 44 -0.07 -4.74 -9.69
CA TRP A 44 -0.04 -3.48 -8.95
C TRP A 44 -0.58 -2.32 -9.77
N SER A 45 -0.20 -2.19 -11.05
CA SER A 45 -0.71 -1.10 -11.90
C SER A 45 -2.21 -1.23 -12.14
N THR A 46 -2.72 -2.45 -12.27
CA THR A 46 -4.16 -2.74 -12.34
C THR A 46 -4.87 -2.29 -11.06
N ASP A 47 -4.32 -2.64 -9.89
CA ASP A 47 -4.86 -2.26 -8.58
C ASP A 47 -4.86 -0.74 -8.39
N ALA A 48 -3.73 -0.10 -8.71
CA ALA A 48 -3.54 1.35 -8.59
C ALA A 48 -4.48 2.13 -9.52
N ALA A 49 -4.69 1.67 -10.75
CA ALA A 49 -5.63 2.29 -11.68
C ALA A 49 -7.08 2.22 -11.17
N ALA A 50 -7.48 1.10 -10.55
CA ALA A 50 -8.80 0.95 -9.95
C ALA A 50 -8.95 1.85 -8.69
N LEU A 51 -7.95 1.85 -7.81
CA LEU A 51 -7.95 2.64 -6.58
C LEU A 51 -7.87 4.15 -6.83
N LYS A 52 -7.20 4.58 -7.91
CA LYS A 52 -7.12 6.00 -8.31
C LYS A 52 -8.49 6.64 -8.52
N ASN A 53 -9.50 5.86 -8.88
CA ASN A 53 -10.86 6.35 -9.11
C ASN A 53 -11.74 6.34 -7.86
N GLN A 54 -11.21 5.91 -6.70
CA GLN A 54 -11.97 5.83 -5.46
C GLN A 54 -12.00 7.18 -4.73
N PRO A 55 -13.10 7.52 -4.03
CA PRO A 55 -13.17 8.72 -3.21
C PRO A 55 -12.03 8.80 -2.20
N GLY A 56 -11.48 10.00 -2.02
CA GLY A 56 -10.39 10.27 -1.09
C GLY A 56 -9.00 9.78 -1.52
N PHE A 57 -8.84 9.21 -2.72
CA PHE A 57 -7.52 8.97 -3.29
C PHE A 57 -6.86 10.29 -3.70
N ILE A 58 -5.61 10.53 -3.27
CA ILE A 58 -4.86 11.74 -3.64
C ILE A 58 -3.75 11.40 -4.64
N SER A 59 -2.85 10.49 -4.28
CA SER A 59 -1.73 10.10 -5.15
C SER A 59 -1.18 8.72 -4.79
N THR A 60 -0.42 8.14 -5.71
CA THR A 60 0.40 6.96 -5.45
C THR A 60 1.68 7.01 -6.28
N GLN A 61 2.78 6.52 -5.70
CA GLN A 61 4.05 6.33 -6.37
C GLN A 61 4.64 4.99 -5.96
N LEU A 62 4.99 4.17 -6.96
CA LEU A 62 5.76 2.95 -6.76
C LEU A 62 7.24 3.26 -6.95
N TYR A 63 8.05 2.87 -5.99
CA TYR A 63 9.52 2.88 -6.08
C TYR A 63 10.03 1.46 -6.16
N ARG A 64 11.13 1.24 -6.88
CA ARG A 64 11.85 -0.03 -6.91
C ARG A 64 13.20 0.13 -6.21
N GLY A 65 13.60 -0.88 -5.45
CA GLY A 65 14.95 -0.97 -4.92
C GLY A 65 16.00 -1.00 -6.05
N ILE A 66 17.19 -0.49 -5.77
CA ILE A 66 18.28 -0.42 -6.75
C ILE A 66 19.07 -1.73 -6.80
N ALA A 67 20.10 -1.79 -7.65
CA ALA A 67 21.03 -2.94 -7.76
C ALA A 67 20.33 -4.29 -8.07
N GLY A 68 19.26 -4.25 -8.86
CA GLY A 68 18.53 -5.46 -9.28
C GLY A 68 17.51 -5.98 -8.27
N SER A 69 17.21 -5.22 -7.20
CA SER A 69 16.23 -5.60 -6.18
C SER A 69 14.85 -5.95 -6.78
N SER A 70 14.20 -6.94 -6.19
CA SER A 70 12.79 -7.31 -6.41
C SER A 70 11.88 -6.80 -5.28
N THR A 71 12.36 -5.81 -4.51
CA THR A 71 11.59 -5.12 -3.47
C THR A 71 11.15 -3.75 -3.97
N PHE A 72 9.92 -3.38 -3.62
CA PHE A 72 9.26 -2.17 -4.01
C PHE A 72 8.65 -1.46 -2.80
N LEU A 73 8.51 -0.15 -2.91
CA LEU A 73 7.83 0.69 -1.94
C LEU A 73 6.66 1.36 -2.63
N ASN A 74 5.44 1.04 -2.22
CA ASN A 74 4.26 1.79 -2.62
C ASN A 74 3.98 2.88 -1.58
N HIS A 75 4.05 4.14 -2.01
CA HIS A 75 3.73 5.31 -1.20
C HIS A 75 2.45 5.95 -1.77
N ALA A 76 1.33 5.83 -1.05
CA ALA A 76 0.06 6.38 -1.47
C ALA A 76 -0.52 7.33 -0.43
N VAL A 77 -1.12 8.43 -0.86
CA VAL A 77 -1.72 9.43 0.03
C VAL A 77 -3.24 9.39 -0.15
N TRP A 78 -3.95 9.38 0.99
CA TRP A 78 -5.41 9.36 1.07
C TRP A 78 -5.91 10.47 1.99
N GLU A 79 -7.10 10.98 1.72
CA GLU A 79 -7.75 12.02 2.53
C GLU A 79 -8.09 11.56 3.95
N SER A 80 -8.25 10.25 4.18
CA SER A 80 -8.56 9.69 5.51
C SER A 80 -8.32 8.18 5.59
N THR A 81 -8.22 7.65 6.80
CA THR A 81 -8.24 6.19 7.06
C THR A 81 -9.54 5.55 6.56
N ALA A 82 -10.69 6.22 6.70
CA ALA A 82 -11.99 5.72 6.26
C ALA A 82 -12.09 5.54 4.74
N HIS A 83 -11.64 6.53 3.96
CA HIS A 83 -11.58 6.45 2.51
C HIS A 83 -10.69 5.29 2.05
N TYR A 84 -9.48 5.17 2.63
CA TYR A 84 -8.58 4.07 2.31
C TYR A 84 -9.17 2.70 2.69
N ARG A 85 -9.78 2.58 3.87
CA ARG A 85 -10.44 1.34 4.34
C ARG A 85 -11.49 0.88 3.35
N THR A 86 -12.42 1.77 2.98
CA THR A 86 -13.50 1.45 2.03
C THR A 86 -12.92 0.97 0.71
N ALA A 87 -12.00 1.73 0.11
CA ALA A 87 -11.38 1.38 -1.17
C ALA A 87 -10.58 0.06 -1.11
N ARG A 88 -9.86 -0.21 -0.02
CA ARG A 88 -9.04 -1.42 0.15
C ARG A 88 -9.88 -2.68 0.33
N LEU A 89 -10.96 -2.57 1.12
CA LEU A 89 -11.83 -3.69 1.48
C LEU A 89 -12.88 -3.98 0.41
N ASP A 90 -13.14 -3.05 -0.51
CA ASP A 90 -14.01 -3.31 -1.65
C ASP A 90 -13.43 -4.42 -2.53
N GLY A 91 -14.05 -5.61 -2.44
CA GLY A 91 -13.64 -6.78 -3.19
C GLY A 91 -13.91 -6.68 -4.69
N THR A 92 -14.87 -5.87 -5.10
CA THR A 92 -15.25 -5.71 -6.51
C THR A 92 -14.25 -4.82 -7.24
N VAL A 93 -13.85 -3.71 -6.62
CA VAL A 93 -12.87 -2.76 -7.18
C VAL A 93 -11.54 -3.43 -7.46
N ARG A 94 -11.10 -4.32 -6.56
CA ARG A 94 -9.76 -4.93 -6.60
C ARG A 94 -9.73 -6.35 -7.18
N ALA A 95 -10.88 -6.88 -7.62
CA ALA A 95 -11.00 -8.27 -8.06
C ALA A 95 -9.98 -8.62 -9.15
N ALA A 96 -9.89 -7.81 -10.20
CA ALA A 96 -8.99 -8.05 -11.32
C ALA A 96 -7.51 -8.11 -10.89
N ALA A 97 -7.07 -7.20 -10.02
CA ALA A 97 -5.70 -7.18 -9.53
C ALA A 97 -5.38 -8.36 -8.60
N ARG A 98 -6.34 -8.80 -7.77
CA ARG A 98 -6.18 -9.91 -6.83
C ARG A 98 -5.83 -11.23 -7.53
N GLU A 99 -6.43 -11.49 -8.69
CA GLU A 99 -6.14 -12.67 -9.51
C GLU A 99 -4.76 -12.61 -10.18
N LEU A 100 -4.18 -11.41 -10.32
CA LEU A 100 -2.91 -11.21 -11.01
C LEU A 100 -1.70 -11.27 -10.08
N TYR A 101 -1.87 -11.03 -8.77
CA TYR A 101 -0.73 -10.96 -7.86
C TYR A 101 0.02 -12.31 -7.77
N PRO A 102 1.36 -12.31 -7.92
CA PRO A 102 2.13 -13.54 -7.91
C PRO A 102 2.08 -14.19 -6.53
N SER A 103 2.14 -15.51 -6.51
CA SER A 103 2.06 -16.27 -5.27
C SER A 103 3.25 -16.06 -4.33
N SER A 104 4.37 -15.53 -4.85
CA SER A 104 5.60 -15.17 -4.13
C SER A 104 5.54 -13.78 -3.48
N LEU A 105 4.48 -13.00 -3.72
CA LEU A 105 4.36 -11.67 -3.15
C LEU A 105 4.27 -11.72 -1.62
N THR A 106 5.14 -10.99 -0.95
CA THR A 106 4.96 -10.55 0.44
C THR A 106 4.65 -9.06 0.44
N ALA A 107 3.54 -8.67 1.08
CA ALA A 107 3.15 -7.29 1.28
C ALA A 107 3.21 -6.92 2.77
N THR A 108 3.79 -5.76 3.07
CA THR A 108 3.94 -5.22 4.42
C THR A 108 3.41 -3.78 4.49
N PRO A 109 2.08 -3.58 4.42
CA PRO A 109 1.44 -2.27 4.46
C PRO A 109 1.28 -1.72 5.88
N HIS A 110 1.38 -0.40 5.99
CA HIS A 110 1.12 0.33 7.24
C HIS A 110 0.73 1.78 6.94
N LEU A 111 -0.09 2.36 7.79
CA LEU A 111 -0.53 3.75 7.67
C LEU A 111 0.30 4.67 8.55
N PHE A 112 0.60 5.86 8.02
CA PHE A 112 1.41 6.87 8.67
C PHE A 112 0.75 8.24 8.56
N ARG A 113 1.15 9.14 9.45
CA ARG A 113 0.97 10.59 9.31
C ARG A 113 2.33 11.26 9.45
N ALA A 114 2.47 12.45 8.87
CA ALA A 114 3.66 13.24 9.10
C ALA A 114 3.75 13.57 10.61
N GLN A 115 4.91 13.29 11.20
CA GLN A 115 5.20 13.60 12.58
C GLN A 115 6.10 14.83 12.61
N ALA A 116 5.61 15.91 13.22
CA ALA A 116 6.44 17.09 13.43
C ALA A 116 7.56 16.74 14.43
N VAL A 117 8.80 17.06 14.05
CA VAL A 117 9.98 16.97 14.90
C VAL A 117 10.59 18.37 14.99
N PRO A 118 10.61 19.01 16.18
CA PRO A 118 11.05 20.39 16.32
C PRO A 118 12.42 20.66 15.71
N GLY A 119 12.50 21.69 14.86
CA GLY A 119 13.73 22.07 14.16
C GLY A 119 14.14 21.17 12.99
N ILE A 120 13.40 20.09 12.71
CA ILE A 120 13.73 19.10 11.67
C ILE A 120 12.64 19.00 10.60
N CYS A 121 11.40 18.70 10.98
CA CYS A 121 10.29 18.56 10.03
C CYS A 121 8.95 18.96 10.66
N VAL A 122 8.01 19.33 9.80
CA VAL A 122 6.63 19.68 10.15
C VAL A 122 5.67 18.54 9.77
N ALA A 123 4.47 18.57 10.36
CA ALA A 123 3.37 17.66 10.04
C ALA A 123 2.41 18.29 9.03
#